data_AF-A0A3B5M0T7-F1
#
_entry.id   AF-A0A3B5M0T7-F1
#
_cell.length_a   1.000
_cell.length_b   1.000
_cell.length_c   1.000
_cell.angle_alpha   90.00
_cell.angle_beta   90.00
_cell.angle_gamma   90.00
#
_symmetry.space_group_name_H-M   'P 1'
#
loop_
_entity.id
_entity.type
_entity.pdbx_description
1 polymer ?
#
loop_
_entity_poly.entity_id
_entity_poly.type
_entity_poly.pdbx_seq_one_letter_code
_entity_poly.pdbx_strand_id
1 'polypeptide(L)'
;MGCCYSGEDGNSREETDPLIPHPNPVSKPPNGTEWPTPGVPSPPTDGQALLTSILTKTAQNIIDVSAADSVVMEQHEIMDKARQYSTKLAMLSTSLPQKKALTLPSLTSQPHQVLASDLVPYSDVQQVSKIAAYAYSAISQIKVDAKEELVVQFAIP
;
A
#
# COMPACT_ATOMS: atom_id res chain seq x y z
N MET A 1 -0.50 -14.30 12.94
CA MET A 1 0.70 -13.94 13.71
C MET A 1 1.77 -13.50 12.72
N GLY A 2 1.64 -12.27 12.20
CA GLY A 2 2.62 -11.69 11.29
C GLY A 2 3.62 -10.89 12.13
N CYS A 3 4.89 -11.28 12.10
CA CYS A 3 5.94 -10.59 12.82
C CYS A 3 6.26 -9.24 12.16
N CYS A 4 6.30 -8.22 12.99
CA CYS A 4 6.70 -6.85 12.70
C CYS A 4 8.18 -6.76 12.33
N TYR A 5 8.51 -5.82 11.44
CA TYR A 5 9.86 -5.26 11.35
C TYR A 5 9.77 -3.79 11.78
N SER A 6 10.22 -3.50 12.99
CA SER A 6 10.44 -2.14 13.47
C SER A 6 11.76 -1.63 12.88
N GLY A 7 11.66 -0.64 11.99
CA GLY A 7 12.74 0.32 11.75
C GLY A 7 12.37 1.58 12.51
N GLU A 8 13.02 1.80 13.65
CA GLU A 8 12.94 3.05 14.40
C GLU A 8 14.00 4.00 13.83
N ASP A 9 13.56 5.03 13.14
CA ASP A 9 14.21 6.35 13.16
C ASP A 9 13.18 7.37 12.70
N GLY A 10 12.63 8.08 13.68
CA GLY A 10 11.73 9.20 13.48
C GLY A 10 12.50 10.44 13.04
N ASN A 11 12.18 10.93 11.84
CA ASN A 11 11.99 12.36 11.66
C ASN A 11 10.78 12.57 10.77
N SER A 12 9.62 12.57 11.42
CA SER A 12 8.35 13.06 10.93
C SER A 12 8.48 14.50 10.42
N ARG A 13 8.07 14.76 9.17
CA ARG A 13 7.29 15.96 8.73
C ARG A 13 7.34 16.16 7.21
N GLU A 14 6.58 15.40 6.44
CA GLU A 14 6.21 15.81 5.05
C GLU A 14 4.79 15.34 4.63
N GLU A 15 3.90 14.98 5.57
CA GLU A 15 2.57 14.43 5.20
C GLU A 15 1.47 15.50 5.01
N THR A 16 1.84 16.77 4.83
CA THR A 16 0.87 17.88 4.63
C THR A 16 1.30 18.84 3.53
N ASP A 17 1.99 18.35 2.49
CA ASP A 17 2.16 19.13 1.26
C ASP A 17 0.96 18.87 0.32
N PRO A 18 0.04 19.83 0.12
CA PRO A 18 -1.04 19.66 -0.83
C PRO A 18 -0.48 19.56 -2.25
N LEU A 19 -0.89 18.52 -2.97
CA LEU A 19 -0.47 18.17 -4.34
C LEU A 19 -0.92 19.18 -5.42
N ILE A 20 -1.46 20.35 -5.04
CA ILE A 20 -2.01 21.34 -5.95
C ILE A 20 -1.44 22.73 -5.59
N PRO A 21 -0.57 23.33 -6.44
CA PRO A 21 -0.14 24.71 -6.25
C PRO A 21 -1.34 25.66 -6.40
N HIS A 22 -1.53 26.58 -5.45
CA HIS A 22 -2.57 27.62 -5.54
C HIS A 22 -2.38 28.52 -6.77
N PRO A 23 -3.44 28.90 -7.52
CA PRO A 23 -3.33 29.51 -8.84
C PRO A 23 -3.08 31.03 -8.88
N ASN A 24 -2.70 31.69 -7.78
CA ASN A 24 -2.58 33.15 -7.76
C ASN A 24 -1.16 33.64 -7.42
N PRO A 25 -0.33 33.98 -8.42
CA PRO A 25 0.83 34.85 -8.20
C PRO A 25 0.34 36.30 -8.09
N VAL A 26 0.49 36.89 -6.90
CA VAL A 26 0.25 38.33 -6.69
C VAL A 26 1.23 39.15 -7.55
N SER A 27 0.64 40.14 -8.20
CA SER A 27 1.15 40.97 -9.29
C SER A 27 2.37 41.85 -8.94
N LYS A 28 3.28 42.02 -9.90
CA LYS A 28 4.02 43.29 -10.07
C LYS A 28 4.43 43.53 -11.54
N PRO A 29 4.10 44.68 -12.15
CA PRO A 29 4.45 45.01 -13.54
C PRO A 29 5.82 45.71 -13.66
N PRO A 30 6.32 45.90 -14.91
CA PRO A 30 7.74 45.76 -15.26
C PRO A 30 8.46 47.11 -15.40
N ASN A 31 9.77 47.12 -15.16
CA ASN A 31 10.65 48.15 -15.70
C ASN A 31 12.10 47.67 -15.76
N GLY A 32 12.81 48.04 -16.82
CA GLY A 32 14.26 47.84 -16.96
C GLY A 32 14.66 47.02 -18.18
N THR A 33 14.50 47.64 -19.35
CA THR A 33 15.32 47.53 -20.58
C THR A 33 16.64 46.80 -20.38
N GLU A 34 16.98 45.78 -21.20
CA GLU A 34 18.21 45.62 -22.04
C GLU A 34 18.06 44.36 -22.94
N TRP A 35 18.31 44.49 -24.24
CA TRP A 35 18.53 43.42 -25.23
C TRP A 35 19.81 43.79 -26.01
N PRO A 36 20.54 42.86 -26.67
CA PRO A 36 20.91 41.49 -26.29
C PRO A 36 22.44 41.27 -26.39
N THR A 37 23.04 40.52 -25.46
CA THR A 37 24.46 40.09 -25.59
C THR A 37 24.53 38.74 -26.31
N PRO A 38 25.23 38.60 -27.45
CA PRO A 38 25.35 37.35 -28.16
C PRO A 38 26.51 36.51 -27.60
N GLY A 39 26.19 35.28 -27.19
CA GLY A 39 27.16 34.19 -27.13
C GLY A 39 27.45 33.63 -25.74
N VAL A 40 26.67 32.61 -25.35
CA VAL A 40 27.18 31.28 -24.91
C VAL A 40 26.04 30.28 -25.15
N PRO A 41 26.20 29.22 -25.95
CA PRO A 41 25.27 28.10 -25.93
C PRO A 41 25.51 27.32 -24.63
N SER A 42 24.68 27.54 -23.62
CA SER A 42 24.52 26.57 -22.54
C SER A 42 24.07 25.24 -23.16
N PRO A 43 24.61 24.08 -22.74
CA PRO A 43 24.27 22.81 -23.36
C PRO A 43 22.75 22.60 -23.30
N PRO A 44 22.06 22.42 -24.44
CA PRO A 44 20.60 22.33 -24.51
C PRO A 44 20.00 21.07 -23.85
N THR A 45 20.83 20.28 -23.16
CA THR A 45 20.52 18.93 -22.70
C THR A 45 19.79 18.89 -21.36
N ASP A 46 20.06 19.82 -20.45
CA ASP A 46 19.51 19.75 -19.07
C ASP A 46 18.01 20.13 -19.02
N GLY A 47 17.63 21.23 -19.68
CA GLY A 47 16.21 21.63 -19.78
C GLY A 47 15.34 20.60 -20.51
N GLN A 48 15.87 19.97 -21.55
CA GLN A 48 15.15 18.92 -22.28
C GLN A 48 15.03 17.63 -21.45
N ALA A 49 16.05 17.27 -20.67
CA ALA A 49 15.99 16.13 -19.76
C ALA A 49 14.96 16.34 -18.62
N LEU A 50 14.89 17.55 -18.06
CA LEU A 50 13.88 17.90 -17.06
C LEU A 50 12.46 17.79 -17.61
N LEU A 51 12.21 18.34 -18.81
CA LEU A 51 10.90 18.23 -19.47
C LEU A 51 10.54 16.76 -19.78
N THR A 52 11.51 15.96 -20.21
CA THR A 52 11.33 14.51 -20.45
C THR A 52 10.98 13.77 -19.16
N SER A 53 11.63 14.13 -18.05
CA SER A 53 11.33 13.58 -16.71
C SER A 53 9.93 13.95 -16.26
N ILE A 54 9.52 15.21 -16.42
CA ILE A 54 8.16 15.67 -16.11
C ILE A 54 7.13 14.89 -16.91
N LEU A 55 7.31 14.75 -18.22
CA LEU A 55 6.39 14.00 -19.08
C LEU A 55 6.33 12.51 -18.69
N THR A 56 7.48 11.88 -18.42
CA THR A 56 7.55 10.46 -18.02
C THR A 56 6.86 10.23 -16.68
N LYS A 57 7.16 11.07 -15.67
CA LYS A 57 6.53 11.01 -14.35
C LYS A 57 5.03 11.26 -14.44
N THR A 58 4.61 12.22 -15.28
CA THR A 58 3.19 12.51 -15.50
C THR A 58 2.49 11.32 -16.15
N ALA A 59 3.07 10.73 -17.19
CA ALA A 59 2.52 9.55 -17.86
C ALA A 59 2.40 8.32 -16.92
N GLN A 60 3.31 8.16 -15.97
CA GLN A 60 3.25 7.09 -14.97
C GLN A 60 2.20 7.32 -13.88
N ASN A 61 1.86 8.58 -13.58
CA ASN A 61 0.94 8.94 -12.50
C ASN A 61 -0.50 9.15 -12.97
N ILE A 62 -0.72 9.36 -14.27
CA ILE A 62 -2.07 9.44 -14.83
C ILE A 62 -2.69 8.04 -14.83
N ILE A 63 -3.92 7.96 -14.32
CA ILE A 63 -4.71 6.73 -14.33
C ILE A 63 -5.41 6.62 -15.68
N ASP A 64 -5.11 5.56 -16.43
CA ASP A 64 -5.88 5.19 -17.61
C ASP A 64 -7.20 4.53 -17.18
N VAL A 65 -8.29 5.30 -17.24
CA VAL A 65 -9.64 4.83 -16.90
C VAL A 65 -10.22 3.84 -17.93
N SER A 66 -9.60 3.71 -19.11
CA SER A 66 -10.02 2.81 -20.19
C SER A 66 -9.27 1.46 -20.21
N ALA A 67 -8.26 1.29 -19.37
CA ALA A 67 -7.45 0.06 -19.31
C ALA A 67 -8.20 -1.20 -18.82
N ALA A 68 -9.48 -1.09 -18.46
CA ALA A 68 -10.34 -2.22 -18.11
C ALA A 68 -10.60 -3.17 -19.29
N ASP A 69 -10.58 -2.66 -20.51
CA ASP A 69 -10.63 -3.45 -21.74
C ASP A 69 -9.22 -3.96 -22.03
N SER A 70 -8.82 -4.99 -21.26
CA SER A 70 -7.45 -5.46 -21.11
C SER A 70 -6.65 -5.48 -22.40
N VAL A 71 -5.40 -4.99 -22.33
CA VAL A 71 -4.31 -5.42 -23.21
C VAL A 71 -4.17 -6.93 -23.04
N VAL A 72 -4.91 -7.69 -23.85
CA VAL A 72 -4.73 -9.14 -23.96
C VAL A 72 -3.42 -9.32 -24.68
N MET A 73 -2.37 -9.62 -23.92
CA MET A 73 -1.14 -10.17 -24.46
C MET A 73 -1.53 -11.32 -25.40
N GLU A 74 -0.96 -11.39 -26.59
CA GLU A 74 -1.44 -12.38 -27.56
C GLU A 74 -1.26 -13.80 -27.00
N GLN A 75 -2.14 -14.73 -27.38
CA GLN A 75 -2.11 -16.09 -26.83
C GLN A 75 -0.73 -16.75 -27.01
N HIS A 76 -0.06 -16.50 -28.14
CA HIS A 76 1.26 -17.03 -28.41
C HIS A 76 2.33 -16.46 -27.46
N GLU A 77 2.27 -15.16 -27.14
CA GLU A 77 3.17 -14.51 -26.17
C GLU A 77 2.98 -15.09 -24.76
N ILE A 78 1.73 -15.39 -24.37
CA ILE A 78 1.43 -16.02 -23.08
C ILE A 78 2.09 -17.41 -23.00
N MET A 79 1.94 -18.22 -24.06
CA MET A 79 2.51 -19.56 -24.11
C MET A 79 4.04 -19.53 -24.07
N ASP A 80 4.67 -18.61 -24.82
CA ASP A 80 6.12 -18.48 -24.84
C ASP A 80 6.67 -17.97 -23.50
N LYS A 81 6.00 -17.00 -22.85
CA LYS A 81 6.37 -16.56 -21.50
C LYS A 81 6.21 -17.67 -20.46
N ALA A 82 5.12 -18.43 -20.53
CA ALA A 82 4.89 -19.57 -19.63
C ALA A 82 6.01 -20.63 -19.78
N ARG A 83 6.41 -20.95 -21.01
CA ARG A 83 7.54 -21.84 -21.29
C ARG A 83 8.84 -21.27 -20.74
N GLN A 84 9.12 -19.99 -21.00
CA GLN A 84 10.33 -19.32 -20.52
C GLN A 84 10.42 -19.34 -18.99
N TYR A 85 9.34 -19.01 -18.29
CA TYR A 85 9.30 -19.04 -16.82
C TYR A 85 9.41 -20.46 -16.28
N SER A 86 8.78 -21.45 -16.92
CA SER A 86 8.90 -22.85 -16.52
C SER A 86 10.35 -23.33 -16.60
N THR A 87 11.06 -23.02 -17.69
CA THR A 87 12.48 -23.36 -17.84
C THR A 87 13.35 -22.65 -16.81
N LYS A 88 13.16 -21.34 -16.61
CA LYS A 88 13.90 -20.56 -15.59
C LYS A 88 13.64 -21.11 -14.19
N LEU A 89 12.40 -21.44 -13.86
CA LEU A 89 12.03 -22.01 -12.57
C LEU A 89 12.63 -23.39 -12.36
N ALA A 90 12.63 -24.26 -13.38
CA ALA A 90 13.26 -25.56 -13.31
C ALA A 90 14.77 -25.46 -13.03
N MET A 91 15.47 -24.53 -13.70
CA MET A 91 16.89 -24.26 -13.44
C MET A 91 17.17 -23.73 -12.03
N LEU A 92 16.27 -22.91 -11.47
CA LEU A 92 16.41 -22.44 -10.09
C LEU A 92 16.04 -23.51 -9.06
N SER A 93 15.13 -24.43 -9.40
CA SER A 93 14.68 -25.49 -8.50
C SER A 93 15.78 -26.50 -8.15
N THR A 94 16.83 -26.60 -8.96
CA THR A 94 17.99 -27.48 -8.71
C THR A 94 19.05 -26.82 -7.84
N SER A 95 19.11 -25.49 -7.81
CA SER A 95 20.07 -24.72 -6.99
C SER A 95 19.48 -24.24 -5.66
N LEU A 96 18.14 -24.17 -5.56
CA LEU A 96 17.45 -23.80 -4.33
C LEU A 96 17.14 -25.04 -3.48
N PRO A 97 17.34 -25.00 -2.16
CA PRO A 97 16.91 -26.09 -1.28
C PRO A 97 15.40 -26.32 -1.45
N GLN A 98 15.03 -27.54 -1.84
CA GLN A 98 13.63 -27.93 -1.95
C GLN A 98 12.97 -27.89 -0.57
N LYS A 99 12.15 -26.86 -0.34
CA LYS A 99 11.31 -26.78 0.85
C LYS A 99 10.23 -27.85 0.76
N LYS A 100 10.45 -28.99 1.41
CA LYS A 100 9.36 -29.92 1.71
C LYS A 100 8.36 -29.20 2.62
N ALA A 101 7.08 -29.51 2.47
CA ALA A 101 6.07 -29.06 3.42
C ALA A 101 6.53 -29.43 4.82
N LEU A 102 6.58 -28.43 5.71
CA LEU A 102 7.01 -28.65 7.09
C LEU A 102 6.01 -29.59 7.77
N THR A 103 6.51 -30.62 8.43
CA THR A 103 5.70 -31.49 9.28
C THR A 103 5.27 -30.72 10.53
N LEU A 104 4.12 -31.08 11.09
CA LEU A 104 3.68 -30.53 12.38
C LEU A 104 4.76 -30.78 13.45
N PRO A 105 5.04 -29.81 14.34
CA PRO A 105 6.01 -30.00 15.41
C PRO A 105 5.50 -31.03 16.41
N SER A 106 6.41 -31.89 16.88
CA SER A 106 6.09 -32.80 17.99
C SER A 106 6.01 -32.00 19.29
N LEU A 107 4.83 -31.99 19.93
CA LEU A 107 4.58 -31.24 21.16
C LEU A 107 4.93 -32.03 22.43
N THR A 108 4.86 -33.36 22.37
CA THR A 108 5.15 -34.26 23.50
C THR A 108 5.53 -35.65 23.01
N SER A 109 6.40 -36.35 23.74
CA SER A 109 6.71 -37.76 23.54
C SER A 109 5.75 -38.71 24.29
N GLN A 110 4.91 -38.17 25.19
CA GLN A 110 3.98 -38.95 26.03
C GLN A 110 2.54 -38.41 25.89
N PRO A 111 1.87 -38.63 24.74
CA PRO A 111 0.56 -38.06 24.48
C PRO A 111 -0.51 -38.51 25.47
N HIS A 112 -0.50 -39.78 25.89
CA HIS A 112 -1.46 -40.30 26.86
C HIS A 112 -1.35 -39.63 28.23
N GLN A 113 -0.12 -39.34 28.68
CA GLN A 113 0.10 -38.66 29.96
C GLN A 113 -0.40 -37.21 29.91
N VAL A 114 -0.09 -36.48 28.83
CA VAL A 114 -0.53 -35.09 28.67
C VAL A 114 -2.06 -35.00 28.55
N LEU A 115 -2.71 -35.93 27.86
CA LEU A 115 -4.16 -35.94 27.75
C LEU A 115 -4.88 -36.36 29.04
N ALA A 116 -4.18 -37.06 29.95
CA ALA A 116 -4.70 -37.46 31.25
C ALA A 116 -4.33 -36.48 32.38
N SER A 117 -3.61 -35.39 32.08
CA SER A 117 -3.28 -34.38 33.08
C SER A 117 -4.53 -33.59 33.50
N ASP A 118 -4.39 -32.83 34.59
CA ASP A 118 -5.45 -31.95 35.05
C ASP A 118 -5.92 -31.00 33.94
N LEU A 119 -7.23 -30.82 33.86
CA LEU A 119 -7.86 -29.92 32.90
C LEU A 119 -7.63 -28.46 33.30
N VAL A 120 -7.86 -27.56 32.33
CA VAL A 120 -7.88 -26.13 32.61
C VAL A 120 -8.96 -25.82 33.67
N PRO A 121 -8.62 -25.10 34.76
CA PRO A 121 -9.58 -24.73 35.78
C PRO A 121 -10.79 -23.99 35.21
N TYR A 122 -11.99 -24.33 35.68
CA TYR A 122 -13.22 -23.71 35.19
C TYR A 122 -13.29 -22.19 35.46
N SER A 123 -12.63 -21.72 36.51
CA SER A 123 -12.48 -20.29 36.83
C SER A 123 -11.88 -19.51 35.66
N ASP A 124 -10.88 -20.08 34.99
CA ASP A 124 -10.13 -19.43 33.91
C ASP A 124 -11.02 -19.32 32.68
N VAL A 125 -11.78 -20.38 32.37
CA VAL A 125 -12.76 -20.39 31.29
C VAL A 125 -13.85 -19.34 31.52
N GLN A 126 -14.37 -19.22 32.74
CA GLN A 126 -15.35 -18.20 33.10
C GLN A 126 -14.77 -16.78 33.00
N GLN A 127 -13.55 -16.58 33.47
CA GLN A 127 -12.87 -15.29 33.38
C GLN A 127 -12.67 -14.85 31.94
N VAL A 128 -12.15 -15.73 31.07
CA VAL A 128 -11.96 -15.45 29.64
C VAL A 128 -13.29 -15.15 28.96
N SER A 129 -14.35 -15.91 29.29
CA SER A 129 -15.69 -15.68 28.76
C SER A 129 -16.23 -14.30 29.14
N LYS A 130 -16.02 -13.87 30.39
CA LYS A 130 -16.40 -12.53 30.85
C LYS A 130 -15.63 -11.43 30.13
N ILE A 131 -14.33 -11.61 29.94
CA ILE A 131 -13.48 -10.65 29.19
C ILE A 131 -13.96 -10.54 27.75
N ALA A 132 -14.26 -11.66 27.08
CA ALA A 132 -14.76 -11.68 25.72
C ALA A 132 -16.12 -10.96 25.59
N ALA A 133 -17.05 -11.21 26.52
CA ALA A 133 -18.34 -10.53 26.55
C ALA A 133 -18.20 -9.02 26.77
N TYR A 134 -17.25 -8.61 27.62
CA TYR A 134 -16.97 -7.19 27.84
C TYR A 134 -16.38 -6.52 26.60
N ALA A 135 -15.42 -7.16 25.92
CA ALA A 135 -14.87 -6.68 24.66
C ALA A 135 -15.95 -6.55 23.58
N TYR A 136 -16.80 -7.57 23.44
CA TYR A 136 -17.94 -7.53 22.52
C TYR A 136 -18.89 -6.36 22.82
N SER A 137 -19.17 -6.10 24.10
CA SER A 137 -20.00 -4.97 24.53
C SER A 137 -19.35 -3.63 24.18
N ALA A 138 -18.03 -3.50 24.28
CA ALA A 138 -17.30 -2.29 23.91
C ALA A 138 -17.36 -2.00 22.40
N ILE A 139 -17.35 -3.04 21.55
CA ILE A 139 -17.49 -2.90 20.09
C ILE A 139 -18.80 -2.20 19.71
N SER A 140 -19.88 -2.39 20.47
CA SER A 140 -21.16 -1.70 20.22
C SER A 140 -21.09 -0.17 20.38
N GLN A 141 -20.04 0.35 21.04
CA GLN A 141 -19.78 1.79 21.16
C GLN A 141 -19.08 2.36 19.93
N ILE A 142 -18.61 1.52 18.99
CA ILE A 142 -18.08 1.96 17.71
C ILE A 142 -19.27 2.30 16.81
N LYS A 143 -19.82 3.50 17.01
CA LYS A 143 -20.93 4.06 16.25
C LYS A 143 -20.75 5.57 16.12
N VAL A 144 -21.38 6.14 15.11
CA VAL A 144 -21.45 7.60 14.95
C VAL A 144 -22.64 8.10 15.77
N ASP A 145 -22.38 8.96 16.76
CA ASP A 145 -23.44 9.66 17.47
C ASP A 145 -24.00 10.78 16.59
N ALA A 146 -25.26 10.64 16.16
CA ALA A 146 -25.94 11.67 15.39
C ALA A 146 -26.09 12.96 16.22
N LYS A 147 -25.55 14.08 15.72
CA LYS A 147 -25.67 15.40 16.35
C LYS A 147 -26.66 16.30 15.62
N GLU A 148 -26.69 16.23 14.30
CA GLU A 148 -27.51 17.07 13.43
C GLU A 148 -28.07 16.22 12.28
N GLU A 149 -29.15 16.69 11.68
CA GLU A 149 -29.74 16.03 10.51
C GLU A 149 -28.88 16.32 9.27
N LEU A 150 -28.42 15.25 8.60
CA LEU A 150 -27.59 15.39 7.39
C LEU A 150 -28.41 15.70 6.13
N VAL A 151 -29.73 15.54 6.19
CA VAL A 151 -30.65 15.72 5.08
C VAL A 151 -31.82 16.55 5.56
N VAL A 152 -32.06 17.72 4.97
CA VAL A 152 -33.22 18.56 5.30
C VAL A 152 -34.17 18.57 4.12
N GLN A 153 -35.46 18.35 4.40
CA GLN A 153 -36.49 18.45 3.37
C GLN A 153 -37.04 19.87 3.31
N PHE A 154 -36.85 20.53 2.18
CA PHE A 154 -37.47 21.82 1.93
C PHE A 154 -38.90 21.61 1.44
N ALA A 155 -39.86 22.07 2.24
CA ALA A 155 -41.25 22.21 1.81
C ALA A 155 -41.53 23.68 1.46
N ILE A 156 -42.34 23.90 0.43
CA ILE A 156 -42.80 25.23 0.02
C ILE A 156 -44.08 25.55 0.81
N PRO A 157 -44.24 26.77 1.38
CA PRO A 157 -45.43 27.17 2.16
C PRO A 157 -46.74 27.07 1.39
#